data_AF-A0A927AXQ9-F1
#
_entry.id   AF-A0A927AXQ9-F1
#
_cell.length_a   1.000
_cell.length_b   1.000
_cell.length_c   1.000
_cell.angle_alpha   90.00
_cell.angle_beta   90.00
_cell.angle_gamma   90.00
#
_symmetry.space_group_name_H-M   'P 1'
#
loop_
_entity.id
_entity.type
_entity.pdbx_description
1 polymer ?
#
loop_
_entity_poly.entity_id
_entity_poly.type
_entity_poly.pdbx_seq_one_letter_code
_entity_poly.pdbx_strand_id
1 'polypeptide(L)'
;MLGSNNLEEGMLNDTLSTFRNSTQEAISPAQGVMLIDGWLQALDGDPNLDQLKGQLNELRTALQAAKPDEQYVRDLLTSLADKAQAVAEDSNSEGTWTGGLESLSKILRNLGSKS
;
A
#
# COMPACT_ATOMS: atom_id res chain seq x y z
N MET A 1 -9.30 -4.73 23.63
CA MET A 1 -8.60 -3.97 22.58
C MET A 1 -9.43 -4.14 21.31
N LEU A 2 -10.11 -3.08 20.83
CA LEU A 2 -11.07 -3.12 19.71
C LEU A 2 -10.82 -1.98 18.69
N GLY A 3 -9.57 -1.50 18.62
CA GLY A 3 -9.20 -0.31 17.82
C GLY A 3 -8.73 -0.62 16.40
N SER A 4 -8.13 -1.79 16.17
CA SER A 4 -7.38 -2.06 14.94
C SER A 4 -8.28 -2.38 13.72
N ASN A 5 -9.38 -3.11 13.92
CA ASN A 5 -10.26 -3.52 12.80
C ASN A 5 -10.95 -2.35 12.09
N ASN A 6 -11.28 -1.25 12.80
CA ASN A 6 -11.95 -0.10 12.19
C ASN A 6 -11.01 0.72 11.29
N LEU A 7 -9.71 0.76 11.62
CA LEU A 7 -8.70 1.46 10.83
C LEU A 7 -8.35 0.68 9.55
N GLU A 8 -8.24 -0.64 9.66
CA GLU A 8 -8.06 -1.53 8.50
C GLU A 8 -9.23 -1.39 7.51
N GLU A 9 -10.48 -1.49 7.99
CA GLU A 9 -11.66 -1.37 7.15
C GLU A 9 -11.78 0.01 6.46
N GLY A 10 -11.47 1.09 7.18
CA GLY A 10 -11.46 2.44 6.63
C GLY A 10 -10.42 2.60 5.52
N MET A 11 -9.19 2.15 5.76
CA MET A 11 -8.12 2.20 4.77
C MET A 11 -8.39 1.34 3.54
N LEU A 12 -8.95 0.15 3.75
CA LEU A 12 -9.35 -0.73 2.66
C LEU A 12 -10.43 -0.05 1.80
N ASN A 13 -11.44 0.55 2.42
CA ASN A 13 -12.50 1.24 1.71
C ASN A 13 -11.97 2.45 0.92
N ASP A 14 -11.06 3.24 1.49
CA ASP A 14 -10.45 4.39 0.82
C ASP A 14 -9.56 3.98 -0.36
N THR A 15 -8.80 2.89 -0.20
CA THR A 15 -7.98 2.32 -1.27
C THR A 15 -8.84 1.77 -2.40
N LEU A 16 -9.91 1.04 -2.07
CA LEU A 16 -10.86 0.51 -3.05
C LEU A 16 -11.66 1.62 -3.75
N SER A 17 -12.05 2.67 -3.03
CA SER A 17 -12.74 3.84 -3.59
C SER A 17 -11.84 4.58 -4.58
N THR A 18 -10.60 4.85 -4.18
CA THR A 18 -9.60 5.48 -5.06
C THR A 18 -9.36 4.61 -6.31
N PHE A 19 -9.20 3.30 -6.12
CA PHE A 19 -9.00 2.36 -7.22
C PHE A 19 -10.19 2.33 -8.18
N ARG A 20 -11.43 2.23 -7.66
CA ARG A 20 -12.68 2.25 -8.45
C ARG A 20 -12.81 3.54 -9.24
N ASN A 21 -12.50 4.69 -8.63
CA ASN A 21 -12.54 5.99 -9.30
C ASN A 21 -11.44 6.13 -10.37
N SER A 22 -10.32 5.42 -10.21
CA SER A 22 -9.21 5.36 -11.19
C SER A 22 -9.35 4.24 -12.24
N THR A 23 -10.51 3.58 -12.36
CA THR A 23 -10.67 2.49 -13.34
C THR A 23 -10.62 2.93 -14.80
N GLN A 24 -10.65 4.24 -15.09
CA GLN A 24 -10.49 4.80 -16.44
C GLN A 24 -9.26 5.70 -16.63
N GLU A 25 -8.60 6.14 -15.56
CA GLU A 25 -7.40 6.99 -15.62
C GLU A 25 -6.33 6.45 -14.66
N ALA A 26 -5.07 6.39 -15.11
CA ALA A 26 -3.96 5.95 -14.25
C ALA A 26 -3.93 6.76 -12.94
N ILE A 27 -3.69 6.09 -11.80
CA ILE A 27 -3.57 6.76 -10.50
C ILE A 27 -2.47 7.82 -10.60
N SER A 28 -2.81 9.08 -10.33
CA SER A 28 -1.83 10.17 -10.34
C SER A 28 -0.81 10.01 -9.19
N PRO A 29 0.42 10.52 -9.34
CA PRO A 29 1.41 10.49 -8.25
C PRO A 29 0.90 11.08 -6.93
N ALA A 30 0.10 12.14 -7.00
CA ALA A 30 -0.52 12.77 -5.83
C ALA A 30 -1.52 11.83 -5.12
N GLN A 31 -2.36 11.13 -5.88
CA GLN A 31 -3.28 10.12 -5.33
C GLN A 31 -2.51 8.93 -4.73
N GLY A 32 -1.43 8.48 -5.39
CA GLY A 32 -0.55 7.45 -4.87
C GLY A 32 0.07 7.83 -3.52
N VAL A 33 0.57 9.06 -3.40
CA VAL A 33 1.13 9.59 -2.14
C VAL A 33 0.07 9.63 -1.03
N MET A 34 -1.15 10.11 -1.32
CA MET A 34 -2.23 10.14 -0.31
C MET A 34 -2.60 8.74 0.19
N LEU A 35 -2.66 7.75 -0.71
CA LEU A 35 -2.90 6.36 -0.33
C LEU A 35 -1.78 5.82 0.56
N ILE A 36 -0.52 6.06 0.18
CA ILE A 36 0.65 5.61 0.95
C ILE A 36 0.66 6.26 2.34
N ASP A 37 0.33 7.54 2.45
CA ASP A 37 0.27 8.24 3.73
C ASP A 37 -0.79 7.65 4.66
N GLY A 38 -1.98 7.30 4.14
CA GLY A 38 -2.99 6.60 4.93
C GLY A 38 -2.53 5.22 5.40
N TRP A 39 -1.85 4.45 4.53
CA TRP A 39 -1.30 3.15 4.93
C TRP A 39 -0.20 3.27 5.97
N LEU A 40 0.70 4.25 5.84
CA LEU A 40 1.73 4.51 6.84
C LEU A 40 1.15 4.86 8.21
N GLN A 41 0.06 5.64 8.24
CA GLN A 41 -0.67 5.95 9.48
C GLN A 41 -1.38 4.75 10.08
N ALA A 42 -2.00 3.92 9.24
CA ALA A 42 -2.74 2.75 9.69
C ALA A 42 -1.81 1.65 10.25
N LEU A 43 -0.65 1.47 9.64
CA LEU A 43 0.38 0.52 10.06
C LEU A 43 1.24 1.08 11.23
N ASP A 44 1.03 2.33 11.63
CA ASP A 44 1.79 2.95 12.70
C ASP A 44 1.50 2.26 14.04
N GLY A 45 2.53 2.10 14.86
CA GLY A 45 2.46 1.37 16.13
C GLY A 45 2.57 -0.16 16.03
N ASP A 46 2.61 -0.76 14.83
CA ASP A 46 2.96 -2.18 14.67
C ASP A 46 4.44 -2.34 14.26
N PRO A 47 5.32 -2.85 15.15
CA PRO A 47 6.74 -3.04 14.84
C PRO A 47 7.00 -4.18 13.86
N ASN A 48 6.09 -5.16 13.73
CA ASN A 48 6.23 -6.25 12.76
C ASN A 48 6.12 -5.74 11.32
N LEU A 49 5.56 -4.54 11.14
CA LEU A 49 5.32 -3.90 9.86
C LEU A 49 6.36 -2.83 9.53
N ASP A 50 7.40 -2.63 10.35
CA ASP A 50 8.45 -1.62 10.12
C ASP A 50 9.13 -1.77 8.75
N GLN A 51 9.38 -3.00 8.33
CA GLN A 51 10.01 -3.25 7.03
C GLN A 51 9.07 -2.94 5.85
N LEU A 52 7.76 -3.02 6.04
CA LEU A 52 6.76 -2.64 5.03
C LEU A 52 6.59 -1.11 5.00
N LYS A 53 6.51 -0.47 6.18
CA LYS A 53 6.49 0.99 6.33
C LYS A 53 7.72 1.66 5.71
N GLY A 54 8.90 1.04 5.83
CA GLY A 54 10.12 1.52 5.18
C GLY A 54 9.98 1.61 3.66
N GLN A 55 9.48 0.54 3.03
CA GLN A 55 9.29 0.52 1.57
C GLN A 55 8.16 1.45 1.10
N LEU A 56 7.10 1.60 1.90
CA LEU A 56 6.03 2.57 1.64
C LEU A 56 6.59 4.01 1.64
N ASN A 57 7.45 4.36 2.61
CA ASN A 57 8.14 5.65 2.63
C ASN A 57 9.07 5.87 1.42
N GLU A 58 9.74 4.81 0.96
CA GLU A 58 10.58 4.87 -0.24
C GLU A 58 9.74 5.15 -1.49
N LEU A 59 8.63 4.43 -1.69
CA LEU A 59 7.68 4.69 -2.77
C LEU A 59 7.10 6.10 -2.72
N ARG A 60 6.73 6.57 -1.52
CA ARG A 60 6.26 7.95 -1.31
C ARG A 60 7.29 8.97 -1.81
N THR A 61 8.54 8.78 -1.41
CA THR A 61 9.64 9.68 -1.79
C THR A 61 9.87 9.66 -3.30
N ALA A 62 9.83 8.48 -3.93
CA ALA A 62 9.97 8.32 -5.37
C ALA A 62 8.84 9.03 -6.15
N LEU A 63 7.59 8.94 -5.67
CA LEU A 63 6.43 9.61 -6.28
C LEU A 63 6.45 11.14 -6.10
N GLN A 64 7.07 11.63 -5.02
CA GLN A 64 7.23 13.06 -4.74
C GLN A 64 8.41 13.70 -5.47
N ALA A 65 9.26 12.91 -6.12
CA ALA A 65 10.37 13.42 -6.90
C ALA A 65 9.89 14.33 -8.03
N ALA A 66 10.62 15.41 -8.30
CA ALA A 66 10.27 16.38 -9.37
C ALA A 66 10.16 15.72 -10.76
N LYS A 67 10.89 14.62 -10.96
CA LYS A 67 10.76 13.72 -12.11
C LYS A 67 10.83 12.28 -11.60
N PRO A 68 9.68 11.64 -11.34
CA PRO A 68 9.65 10.25 -10.90
C PRO A 68 10.28 9.35 -11.96
N ASP A 69 11.17 8.46 -11.53
CA ASP A 69 11.63 7.37 -12.38
C ASP A 69 10.54 6.30 -12.42
N GLU A 70 9.83 6.23 -13.54
CA GLU A 70 8.71 5.31 -13.71
C GLU A 70 9.14 3.84 -13.60
N GLN A 71 10.36 3.49 -13.99
CA GLN A 71 10.83 2.11 -13.86
C GLN A 71 11.07 1.79 -12.39
N TYR A 72 11.76 2.68 -11.68
CA TYR A 72 12.03 2.52 -10.25
C TYR A 72 10.73 2.48 -9.43
N VAL A 73 9.76 3.34 -9.74
CA VAL A 73 8.43 3.33 -9.10
C VAL A 73 7.71 2.00 -9.34
N ARG A 74 7.76 1.44 -10.56
CA ARG A 74 7.17 0.12 -10.87
C ARG A 74 7.85 -1.01 -10.11
N ASP A 75 9.17 -0.99 -10.00
CA ASP A 75 9.94 -1.97 -9.25
C ASP A 75 9.58 -1.91 -7.76
N LEU A 76 9.44 -0.71 -7.20
CA LEU A 76 8.98 -0.50 -5.83
C LEU A 76 7.55 -0.99 -5.62
N LEU A 77 6.62 -0.69 -6.53
CA LEU A 77 5.23 -1.16 -6.48
C LEU A 77 5.15 -2.70 -6.48
N THR A 78 5.95 -3.34 -7.33
CA THR A 78 6.00 -4.81 -7.42
C THR A 78 6.59 -5.42 -6.16
N SER A 79 7.72 -4.88 -5.67
CA SER A 79 8.35 -5.34 -4.43
C SER A 79 7.44 -5.16 -3.21
N LEU A 80 6.74 -4.02 -3.12
CA LEU A 80 5.76 -3.77 -2.07
C LEU A 80 4.58 -4.73 -2.15
N ALA A 81 4.11 -5.07 -3.36
CA ALA A 81 3.07 -6.07 -3.52
C ALA A 81 3.50 -7.44 -3.00
N ASP A 82 4.68 -7.91 -3.39
CA ASP A 82 5.23 -9.19 -2.92
C ASP A 82 5.39 -9.19 -1.39
N LYS A 83 5.89 -8.09 -0.83
CA LYS A 83 6.09 -7.93 0.62
C LYS A 83 4.75 -7.93 1.38
N ALA A 84 3.78 -7.14 0.94
CA ALA A 84 2.47 -7.06 1.57
C ALA A 84 1.76 -8.42 1.54
N GLN A 85 1.89 -9.16 0.43
CA GLN A 85 1.40 -10.52 0.33
C GLN A 85 2.12 -11.47 1.30
N ALA A 86 3.45 -11.44 1.37
CA ALA A 86 4.20 -12.28 2.29
C ALA A 86 3.84 -12.01 3.76
N VAL A 87 3.62 -10.75 4.13
CA VAL A 87 3.18 -10.38 5.49
C VAL A 87 1.75 -10.85 5.76
N ALA A 88 0.85 -10.74 4.77
CA ALA A 88 -0.50 -11.28 4.88
C ALA A 88 -0.51 -12.81 5.02
N GLU A 89 0.42 -13.51 4.38
CA GLU A 89 0.54 -14.97 4.44
C GLU A 89 1.34 -15.47 5.66
N ASP A 90 2.05 -14.59 6.38
CA ASP A 90 2.83 -14.96 7.57
C ASP A 90 1.91 -15.45 8.70
N SER A 91 2.24 -16.63 9.22
CA SER A 91 1.50 -17.32 10.29
C SER A 91 1.53 -16.57 11.62
N ASN A 92 2.49 -15.65 11.80
CA ASN A 92 2.63 -14.80 12.98
C ASN A 92 1.84 -13.48 12.86
N SER A 93 1.30 -13.16 11.68
CA SER A 93 0.42 -12.02 11.49
C SER A 93 -0.94 -12.35 12.11
N GLU A 94 -1.09 -12.13 13.42
CA GLU A 94 -2.35 -12.29 14.15
C GLU A 94 -3.44 -11.33 13.58
N GLY A 95 -4.06 -11.76 12.48
CA GLY A 95 -5.42 -11.47 12.00
C GLY A 95 -5.80 -10.01 11.68
N THR A 96 -4.98 -9.03 12.05
CA THR A 96 -5.41 -7.63 12.13
C THR A 96 -5.25 -6.88 10.80
N TRP A 97 -4.42 -7.41 9.90
CA TRP A 97 -4.09 -6.73 8.64
C TRP A 97 -4.10 -7.67 7.43
N THR A 98 -4.48 -8.93 7.63
CA THR A 98 -4.38 -9.98 6.61
C THR A 98 -5.22 -9.63 5.37
N GLY A 99 -6.48 -9.20 5.57
CA GLY A 99 -7.37 -8.83 4.47
C GLY A 99 -6.98 -7.50 3.81
N GLY A 100 -6.57 -6.52 4.63
CA GLY A 100 -6.07 -5.23 4.19
C GLY A 100 -4.82 -5.34 3.31
N LEU A 101 -3.81 -6.07 3.79
CA LEU A 101 -2.53 -6.26 3.10
C LEU A 101 -2.65 -7.13 1.86
N GLU A 102 -3.52 -8.13 1.86
CA GLU A 102 -3.83 -8.91 0.65
C GLU A 102 -4.50 -8.04 -0.43
N SER A 103 -5.40 -7.13 -0.02
CA SER A 103 -6.04 -6.21 -0.96
C SER A 103 -5.05 -5.17 -1.48
N LEU A 104 -4.20 -4.63 -0.59
CA LEU A 104 -3.13 -3.72 -0.94
C LEU A 104 -2.15 -4.36 -1.94
N SER A 105 -1.72 -5.60 -1.70
CA SER A 105 -0.80 -6.30 -2.60
C SER A 105 -1.36 -6.42 -4.02
N LYS A 106 -2.64 -6.77 -4.16
CA LYS A 106 -3.32 -6.85 -5.46
C LYS A 106 -3.36 -5.51 -6.17
N ILE A 107 -3.65 -4.43 -5.44
CA ILE A 107 -3.72 -3.07 -6.01
C ILE A 107 -2.33 -2.61 -6.45
N LEU A 108 -1.32 -2.75 -5.59
CA LEU A 108 0.06 -2.41 -5.92
C LEU A 108 0.59 -3.20 -7.12
N ARG A 109 0.29 -4.51 -7.18
CA ARG A 109 0.66 -5.35 -8.32
C ARG A 109 -0.04 -4.88 -9.60
N ASN A 110 -1.32 -4.51 -9.53
CA ASN A 110 -2.03 -3.98 -10.69
C ASN A 110 -1.35 -2.70 -11.21
N LEU A 111 -0.97 -1.79 -10.31
CA LEU A 111 -0.30 -0.54 -10.66
C LEU A 111 1.11 -0.75 -11.23
N GLY A 112 1.89 -1.65 -10.63
CA GLY A 112 3.22 -2.01 -11.14
C GLY A 112 3.16 -2.72 -12.50
N SER A 113 2.08 -3.47 -12.77
CA SER A 113 1.89 -4.24 -14.01
C SER A 113 1.26 -3.46 -15.17
N LYS A 114 0.60 -2.32 -14.91
CA LYS A 114 -0.02 -1.51 -15.97
C LYS A 114 1.05 -0.64 -16.64
N SER A 115 1.22 -0.87 -17.95
CA SER A 115 2.08 -0.15 -18.89
C SER A 115 1.26 0.82 -19.74
#